data_AF-A0A1I2AGJ4-F1
#
_entry.id   AF-A0A1I2AGJ4-F1
#
_cell.length_a   1.000
_cell.length_b   1.000
_cell.length_c   1.000
_cell.angle_alpha   90.00
_cell.angle_beta   90.00
_cell.angle_gamma   90.00
#
_symmetry.space_group_name_H-M   'P 1'
#
loop_
_entity.id
_entity.type
_entity.pdbx_description
1 polymer ?
#
loop_
_entity_poly.entity_id
_entity_poly.type
_entity_poly.pdbx_seq_one_letter_code
_entity_poly.pdbx_strand_id
1 'polypeptide(L)'
;MSDELSKPFPKSAMTENERYELGRETRIQVVSFAFMIMLTIISFISVATETIPSGFVVPFILLLGTVQFALQLFYFMHLKDKDHGWPNAFFATGIVVTIPALIALILLLGETKW
;
A
#
# COMPACT_ATOMS: atom_id res chain seq x y z
N MET A 1 0.12 20.62 -41.58
CA MET A 1 0.59 19.61 -40.60
C MET A 1 0.21 19.99 -39.15
N SER A 2 -0.81 20.83 -38.96
CA SER A 2 -1.39 21.20 -37.64
C SER A 2 -2.86 20.77 -37.52
N ASP A 3 -3.56 20.57 -38.65
CA ASP A 3 -4.99 20.22 -38.67
C ASP A 3 -5.25 18.73 -38.37
N GLU A 4 -4.21 17.90 -38.41
CA GLU A 4 -4.27 16.48 -38.00
C GLU A 4 -4.14 16.30 -36.47
N LEU A 5 -3.65 17.31 -35.74
CA LEU A 5 -3.52 17.29 -34.28
C LEU A 5 -4.79 17.72 -33.52
N SER A 6 -5.78 18.32 -34.21
CA SER A 6 -7.04 18.79 -33.60
C SER A 6 -8.19 17.79 -33.76
N LYS A 7 -7.92 16.58 -34.27
CA LYS A 7 -8.92 15.51 -34.23
C LYS A 7 -8.98 15.04 -32.77
N PRO A 8 -10.12 15.13 -32.07
CA PRO A 8 -10.23 14.54 -30.74
C PRO A 8 -9.88 13.07 -30.89
N PHE A 9 -8.90 12.61 -30.10
CA PHE A 9 -8.51 11.19 -30.08
C PHE A 9 -9.77 10.34 -30.13
N PRO A 10 -9.86 9.34 -31.03
CA PRO A 10 -11.05 8.49 -31.11
C PRO A 10 -11.31 8.00 -29.71
N LYS A 11 -12.45 8.42 -29.17
CA LYS A 11 -12.92 8.13 -27.81
C LYS A 11 -12.60 6.66 -27.59
N SER A 12 -11.62 6.38 -26.72
CA SER A 12 -11.07 5.04 -26.51
C SER A 12 -12.22 4.04 -26.62
N ALA A 13 -12.09 3.07 -27.53
CA ALA A 13 -13.11 2.10 -27.93
C ALA A 13 -13.43 1.09 -26.81
N MET A 14 -13.39 1.57 -25.58
CA MET A 14 -13.79 0.91 -24.36
C MET A 14 -15.29 0.68 -24.43
N THR A 15 -15.65 -0.59 -24.63
CA THR A 15 -17.02 -1.07 -24.69
C THR A 15 -17.77 -0.70 -23.40
N GLU A 16 -19.10 -0.58 -23.48
CA GLU A 16 -19.92 -0.19 -22.33
C GLU A 16 -19.73 -1.13 -21.11
N ASN A 17 -19.44 -2.40 -21.40
CA ASN A 17 -19.15 -3.44 -20.41
C ASN A 17 -17.84 -3.20 -19.66
N GLU A 18 -16.75 -2.85 -20.35
CA GLU A 18 -15.47 -2.54 -19.71
C GLU A 18 -15.61 -1.34 -18.75
N ARG A 19 -16.45 -0.35 -19.08
CA ARG A 19 -16.65 0.85 -18.22
C ARG A 19 -17.34 0.49 -16.92
N TYR A 20 -18.24 -0.49 -16.96
CA TYR A 20 -18.91 -1.01 -15.78
C TYR A 20 -17.94 -1.82 -14.91
N GLU A 21 -17.05 -2.61 -15.51
CA GLU A 21 -16.05 -3.40 -14.78
C GLU A 21 -15.01 -2.52 -14.07
N LEU A 22 -14.44 -1.53 -14.76
CA LEU A 22 -13.52 -0.56 -14.12
C LEU A 22 -14.18 0.19 -12.96
N GLY A 23 -15.47 0.52 -13.09
CA GLY A 23 -16.23 1.18 -12.04
C GLY A 23 -16.41 0.32 -10.78
N ARG A 24 -16.47 -1.00 -10.93
CA ARG A 24 -16.57 -1.95 -9.81
C ARG A 24 -15.23 -2.15 -9.12
N GLU A 25 -14.16 -2.28 -9.89
CA GLU A 25 -12.79 -2.39 -9.37
C GLU A 25 -12.39 -1.14 -8.58
N THR A 26 -12.65 0.03 -9.15
CA THR A 26 -12.39 1.33 -8.48
C THR A 26 -13.15 1.42 -7.16
N ARG A 27 -14.41 0.98 -7.11
CA ARG A 27 -15.20 0.99 -5.86
C ARG A 27 -14.60 0.08 -4.80
N ILE A 28 -14.18 -1.13 -5.16
CA ILE A 28 -13.55 -2.07 -4.21
C ILE A 28 -12.24 -1.48 -3.67
N GLN A 29 -11.44 -0.87 -4.54
CA GLN A 29 -10.20 -0.21 -4.14
C GLN A 29 -10.46 0.97 -3.20
N VAL A 30 -11.44 1.83 -3.52
CA VAL A 30 -11.81 2.98 -2.68
C VAL A 30 -12.35 2.54 -1.32
N VAL A 31 -13.17 1.48 -1.25
CA VAL A 31 -13.66 0.93 0.02
C VAL A 31 -12.51 0.38 0.87
N SER A 32 -11.58 -0.34 0.25
CA SER A 32 -10.40 -0.89 0.94
C SER A 32 -9.48 0.23 1.45
N PHE A 33 -9.29 1.29 0.65
CA PHE A 33 -8.54 2.47 1.02
C PHE A 33 -9.18 3.23 2.20
N ALA A 34 -10.50 3.41 2.15
CA ALA A 34 -11.25 4.02 3.26
C ALA A 34 -11.15 3.20 4.55
N PHE A 35 -11.17 1.87 4.45
CA PHE A 35 -10.98 0.97 5.59
C PHE A 35 -9.60 1.11 6.23
N MET A 36 -8.53 1.25 5.44
CA MET A 36 -7.17 1.50 5.98
C MET A 36 -7.09 2.82 6.75
N ILE A 37 -7.63 3.90 6.17
CA ILE A 37 -7.68 5.22 6.84
C ILE A 37 -8.46 5.13 8.16
N MET A 38 -9.58 4.41 8.18
CA MET A 38 -10.35 4.22 9.41
C MET A 38 -9.50 3.55 10.51
N LEU A 39 -8.76 2.49 10.17
CA LEU A 39 -7.92 1.78 11.12
C LEU A 39 -6.72 2.61 11.60
N THR A 40 -6.11 3.44 10.76
CA THR A 40 -5.01 4.31 11.17
C THR A 40 -5.49 5.43 12.10
N ILE A 41 -6.66 6.02 11.83
CA ILE A 41 -7.26 7.00 12.72
C ILE A 41 -7.52 6.41 14.12
N ILE A 42 -8.04 5.18 14.19
CA ILE A 42 -8.24 4.47 15.48
C ILE A 42 -6.92 4.28 16.22
N SER A 43 -5.86 3.90 15.50
CA SER A 43 -4.52 3.79 16.07
C SER A 43 -4.04 5.13 16.62
N PHE A 44 -4.13 6.22 15.85
CA PHE A 44 -3.71 7.55 16.29
C PHE A 44 -4.48 8.06 17.50
N ILE A 45 -5.81 7.89 17.52
CA ILE A 45 -6.63 8.28 18.67
C ILE A 45 -6.19 7.50 19.91
N SER A 46 -5.94 6.19 19.78
CA SER A 46 -5.49 5.35 20.89
C SER A 46 -4.14 5.78 21.48
N VAL A 47 -3.27 6.40 20.69
CA VAL A 47 -2.01 7.00 21.17
C VAL A 47 -2.24 8.39 21.76
N ALA A 48 -3.00 9.22 21.05
CA ALA A 48 -3.19 10.63 21.37
C ALA A 48 -3.96 10.85 22.68
N THR A 49 -4.80 9.91 23.10
CA THR A 49 -5.52 10.05 24.36
C THR A 49 -4.64 9.82 25.59
N GLU A 50 -3.43 9.25 25.47
CA GLU A 50 -2.49 8.90 26.56
C GLU A 50 -3.13 8.17 27.76
N THR A 51 -4.38 7.72 27.61
CA THR A 51 -5.21 7.07 28.64
C THR A 51 -4.69 5.68 28.99
N ILE A 52 -3.76 5.16 28.20
CA ILE A 52 -3.18 3.84 28.33
C ILE A 52 -1.66 4.02 28.59
N PRO A 53 -1.07 3.31 29.56
CA PRO A 53 0.35 3.38 29.85
C PRO A 53 1.21 3.16 28.60
N SER A 54 2.25 3.95 28.44
CA SER A 54 3.19 3.89 27.30
C SER A 54 3.76 2.48 27.08
N GLY A 55 3.96 1.70 28.14
CA GLY A 55 4.40 0.31 28.06
C GLY A 55 3.45 -0.64 27.31
N PHE A 56 2.16 -0.32 27.23
CA PHE A 56 1.16 -1.11 26.49
C PHE A 56 0.84 -0.50 25.12
N VAL A 57 0.85 0.82 25.02
CA VAL A 57 0.55 1.55 23.78
C VAL A 57 1.57 1.23 22.68
N VAL A 58 2.87 1.18 23.01
CA VAL A 58 3.94 0.91 22.04
C VAL A 58 3.78 -0.44 21.31
N PRO A 59 3.68 -1.60 22.00
CA PRO A 59 3.49 -2.87 21.31
C PRO A 59 2.13 -2.96 20.58
N PHE A 60 1.09 -2.30 21.10
CA PHE A 60 -0.23 -2.26 20.47
C PHE A 60 -0.20 -1.54 19.11
N ILE A 61 0.43 -0.36 19.02
CA ILE A 61 0.58 0.36 17.76
C ILE A 61 1.47 -0.41 16.79
N LEU A 62 2.56 -1.03 17.26
CA LEU A 62 3.44 -1.81 16.39
C LEU A 62 2.71 -3.00 15.76
N LEU A 63 1.84 -3.67 16.53
CA LEU A 63 0.98 -4.73 16.02
C LEU A 63 -0.02 -4.20 15.00
N LEU A 64 -0.72 -3.11 15.32
CA LEU A 64 -1.65 -2.45 14.38
C LEU A 64 -0.94 -1.97 13.11
N GLY A 65 0.26 -1.38 13.23
CA GLY A 65 1.08 -0.92 12.13
C GLY A 65 1.59 -2.07 11.25
N THR A 66 1.92 -3.21 11.85
CA THR A 66 2.28 -4.43 11.10
C THR A 66 1.08 -4.96 10.32
N VAL A 67 -0.10 -4.99 10.93
CA VAL A 67 -1.36 -5.35 10.23
C VAL A 67 -1.65 -4.36 9.11
N GLN A 68 -1.47 -3.05 9.34
CA GLN A 68 -1.60 -2.03 8.28
C GLN A 68 -0.63 -2.28 7.13
N PHE A 69 0.64 -2.53 7.40
CA PHE A 69 1.64 -2.83 6.37
C PHE A 69 1.26 -4.08 5.56
N ALA A 70 0.79 -5.14 6.22
CA ALA A 70 0.33 -6.36 5.55
C ALA A 70 -0.92 -6.11 4.69
N LEU A 71 -1.91 -5.39 5.21
CA LEU A 71 -3.13 -5.03 4.45
C LEU A 71 -2.80 -4.12 3.27
N GLN A 72 -1.88 -3.16 3.46
CA GLN A 72 -1.39 -2.31 2.38
C GLN A 72 -0.78 -3.16 1.27
N LEU A 73 0.09 -4.10 1.60
CA LEU A 73 0.66 -5.03 0.61
C LEU A 73 -0.43 -5.88 -0.07
N PHE A 74 -1.36 -6.47 0.69
CA PHE A 74 -2.37 -7.38 0.16
C PHE A 74 -3.36 -6.69 -0.80
N TYR A 75 -3.76 -5.44 -0.50
CA TYR A 75 -4.71 -4.68 -1.32
C TYR A 75 -4.03 -3.89 -2.45
N PHE A 76 -2.84 -3.31 -2.25
CA PHE A 76 -2.10 -2.68 -3.36
C PHE A 76 -1.61 -3.70 -4.38
N MET A 77 -1.28 -4.92 -3.94
CA MET A 77 -0.73 -5.94 -4.84
C MET A 77 -1.80 -6.80 -5.52
N HIS A 78 -3.09 -6.49 -5.37
CA HIS A 78 -4.23 -7.13 -6.06
C HIS A 78 -4.04 -8.64 -6.31
N LEU A 79 -3.62 -9.40 -5.29
CA LEU A 79 -3.34 -10.85 -5.37
C LEU A 79 -4.59 -11.71 -5.68
N LYS A 80 -5.74 -11.07 -5.93
CA LYS A 80 -6.97 -11.72 -6.33
C LYS A 80 -7.04 -11.99 -7.84
N ASP A 81 -6.25 -11.29 -8.66
CA ASP A 81 -6.19 -11.57 -10.10
C ASP A 81 -5.06 -12.56 -10.42
N LYS A 82 -5.52 -13.73 -10.82
CA LYS A 82 -4.89 -15.05 -10.73
C LYS A 82 -3.66 -15.31 -11.60
N ASP A 83 -3.03 -14.32 -12.24
CA ASP A 83 -2.16 -14.63 -13.39
C ASP A 83 -0.76 -14.03 -13.41
N HIS A 84 -0.33 -13.16 -12.48
CA HIS A 84 0.97 -12.49 -12.66
C HIS A 84 1.96 -12.82 -11.54
N GLY A 85 2.92 -13.71 -11.84
CA GLY A 85 4.08 -14.01 -11.00
C GLY A 85 5.06 -12.85 -10.83
N TRP A 86 4.91 -11.80 -11.64
CA TRP A 86 5.74 -10.58 -11.60
C TRP A 86 5.60 -9.77 -10.31
N PRO A 87 4.38 -9.43 -9.83
CA PRO A 87 4.18 -8.82 -8.51
C PRO A 87 4.83 -9.60 -7.36
N ASN A 88 4.68 -10.93 -7.35
CA ASN A 88 5.27 -11.76 -6.30
C ASN A 88 6.80 -11.80 -6.39
N ALA A 89 7.35 -11.81 -7.61
CA ALA A 89 8.79 -11.69 -7.84
C ALA A 89 9.34 -10.33 -7.39
N PHE A 90 8.63 -9.22 -7.68
CA PHE A 90 9.01 -7.88 -7.22
C PHE A 90 8.99 -7.74 -5.70
N PHE A 91 8.02 -8.38 -5.04
CA PHE A 91 7.97 -8.42 -3.59
C PHE A 91 9.12 -9.24 -2.99
N ALA A 92 9.40 -10.42 -3.56
CA ALA A 92 10.51 -11.26 -3.15
C ALA A 92 11.87 -10.55 -3.34
N THR A 93 12.10 -9.88 -4.47
CA THR A 93 13.31 -9.07 -4.69
C THR A 93 13.36 -7.87 -3.74
N GLY A 94 12.24 -7.21 -3.49
CA GLY A 94 12.12 -6.13 -2.50
C GLY A 94 12.58 -6.57 -1.11
N ILE A 95 12.14 -7.75 -0.64
CA ILE A 95 12.58 -8.31 0.65
C ILE A 95 14.09 -8.62 0.63
N VAL A 96 14.57 -9.25 -0.45
CA VAL A 96 15.99 -9.61 -0.61
C VAL A 96 16.90 -8.39 -0.60
N VAL A 97 16.45 -7.24 -1.11
CA VAL A 97 17.21 -5.98 -1.08
C VAL A 97 17.06 -5.25 0.26
N THR A 98 15.85 -5.25 0.84
CA THR A 98 15.54 -4.48 2.05
C THR A 98 16.19 -5.09 3.30
N ILE A 99 16.25 -6.42 3.42
CA ILE A 99 16.88 -7.09 4.58
C ILE A 99 18.37 -6.73 4.72
N PRO A 100 19.24 -6.94 3.71
CA PRO A 100 20.65 -6.59 3.83
C PRO A 100 20.86 -5.07 3.95
N ALA A 101 20.03 -4.24 3.30
CA ALA A 101 20.09 -2.79 3.45
C ALA A 101 19.76 -2.34 4.89
N LEU A 102 18.73 -2.92 5.53
CA LEU A 102 18.39 -2.67 6.93
C LEU A 102 19.49 -3.13 7.88
N ILE A 103 20.04 -4.33 7.67
CA ILE A 103 21.15 -4.85 8.48
C ILE A 103 22.38 -3.95 8.35
N ALA A 104 22.73 -3.56 7.13
CA ALA A 104 23.86 -2.66 6.87
C ALA A 104 23.64 -1.28 7.53
N LEU A 105 22.42 -0.74 7.46
CA LEU A 105 22.08 0.54 8.08
C LEU A 105 22.14 0.47 9.61
N ILE A 106 21.60 -0.57 10.22
CA ILE A 106 21.66 -0.78 11.68
C ILE A 106 23.11 -0.96 12.12
N LEU A 107 23.90 -1.73 11.38
CA LEU A 107 25.30 -1.96 11.69
C LEU A 107 26.12 -0.67 11.55
N LEU A 108 25.94 0.09 10.46
CA LEU A 108 26.65 1.34 10.23
C LEU A 108 26.25 2.43 11.25
N LEU A 109 24.95 2.58 11.55
CA LEU A 109 24.49 3.49 12.60
C LEU A 109 24.91 3.03 14.00
N GLY A 110 25.01 1.72 14.22
CA GLY A 110 25.50 1.13 15.47
C GLY A 110 26.97 1.44 15.71
N GLU A 111 27.81 1.31 14.69
CA GLU A 111 29.25 1.65 14.73
C GLU A 111 29.48 3.15 14.89
N THR A 112 28.66 4.01 14.27
CA THR A 112 28.82 5.48 14.38
C THR A 112 28.28 6.09 15.68
N LYS A 113 27.55 5.31 16.50
CA LYS A 113 26.97 5.78 17.78
C LYS A 113 27.74 5.32 19.02
N TRP A 114 29.01 4.96 18.87
CA TRP A 114 29.97 4.77 19.96
C TRP A 114 31.28 5.51 19.69
#